data_AF-H3GC38-F1
#
_entry.id   AF-H3GC38-F1
#
_cell.length_a   1.000
_cell.length_b   1.000
_cell.length_c   1.000
_cell.angle_alpha   90.00
_cell.angle_beta   90.00
_cell.angle_gamma   90.00
#
_symmetry.space_group_name_H-M   'P 1'
#
loop_
_entity.id
_entity.type
_entity.pdbx_description
1 polymer ?
#
loop_
_entity_poly.entity_id
_entity_poly.type
_entity_poly.pdbx_seq_one_letter_code
_entity_poly.pdbx_strand_id
1 'polypeptide(L)'
;MEQDDYGTRAGTVPLFAPPLPLKISSISHEFLAKWKIKRREYEADMRARCRVSGENYDVVVTPIMESFDAELLDTFCELRLNQASVDVTEGMLIAEIEHIAGSVKNKTLPDIKTLFMNSLRLNMTESDVYARVLDYFNECGKIVRANGLMECFTGNDGVREKCKRLVASLHPATLKAEVKQCVRFTHKPAATDPRLLFELIVEKATEHERQYQRLKTKRRNEPESNKDKVKVKSKPERFTDNTKKPWRTPTGDTEWSTATAVLP
;
A
#
# COMPACT_ATOMS: atom_id res chain seq x y z
N MET A 1 -44.38 -57.21 -13.65
CA MET A 1 -43.19 -57.18 -12.78
C MET A 1 -42.07 -56.63 -13.62
N GLU A 2 -41.95 -55.31 -13.64
CA GLU A 2 -40.91 -54.55 -12.88
C GLU A 2 -39.55 -54.74 -13.59
N GLN A 3 -39.17 -53.89 -14.56
CA GLN A 3 -38.55 -52.57 -14.36
C GLN A 3 -37.50 -52.59 -13.24
N ASP A 4 -36.22 -52.57 -13.62
CA ASP A 4 -35.24 -51.64 -13.07
C ASP A 4 -34.02 -51.53 -13.99
N ASP A 5 -34.01 -50.43 -14.71
CA ASP A 5 -32.91 -49.90 -15.52
C ASP A 5 -31.91 -49.22 -14.59
N TYR A 6 -30.87 -49.95 -14.15
CA TYR A 6 -29.71 -49.33 -13.52
C TYR A 6 -28.70 -48.95 -14.59
N GLY A 7 -29.01 -47.86 -15.28
CA GLY A 7 -28.04 -47.09 -16.05
C GLY A 7 -26.82 -46.83 -15.18
N THR A 8 -25.70 -47.49 -15.52
CA THR A 8 -24.39 -47.19 -14.96
C THR A 8 -24.05 -45.78 -15.41
N ARG A 9 -24.36 -44.82 -14.54
CA ARG A 9 -23.96 -43.43 -14.71
C ARG A 9 -22.44 -43.43 -14.59
N ALA A 10 -21.77 -43.57 -15.73
CA ALA A 10 -20.35 -43.31 -15.89
C ALA A 10 -20.15 -41.83 -15.55
N GLY A 11 -20.02 -41.54 -14.26
CA GLY A 11 -19.52 -40.27 -13.77
C GLY A 11 -18.13 -40.13 -14.35
N THR A 12 -18.03 -39.34 -15.42
CA THR A 12 -16.75 -38.91 -15.96
C THR A 12 -16.08 -38.14 -14.84
N VAL A 13 -15.18 -38.80 -14.11
CA VAL A 13 -14.33 -38.16 -13.12
C VAL A 13 -13.58 -37.07 -13.87
N PRO A 14 -13.73 -35.79 -13.49
CA PRO A 14 -12.94 -34.76 -14.12
C PRO A 14 -11.46 -35.07 -13.84
N LEU A 15 -10.71 -35.38 -14.89
CA LEU A 15 -9.27 -35.61 -14.88
C LEU A 15 -8.52 -34.29 -14.63
N PHE A 16 -8.86 -33.56 -13.57
CA PHE A 16 -8.09 -32.40 -13.17
C PHE A 16 -6.92 -32.90 -12.33
N ALA A 17 -5.73 -32.87 -12.93
CA ALA A 17 -4.50 -32.95 -12.17
C ALA A 17 -4.58 -31.90 -11.05
N PRO A 18 -4.38 -32.28 -9.78
CA PRO A 18 -4.46 -31.32 -8.68
C PRO A 18 -3.47 -30.19 -8.92
N PRO A 19 -3.87 -28.91 -8.70
CA PRO A 19 -2.92 -27.81 -8.70
C PRO A 19 -1.81 -28.12 -7.70
N LEU A 20 -0.56 -28.03 -8.12
CA LEU A 20 0.57 -28.24 -7.23
C LEU A 20 0.74 -27.02 -6.31
N PRO A 21 1.05 -27.22 -5.02
CA PRO A 21 1.34 -26.10 -4.13
C PRO A 21 2.58 -25.35 -4.62
N LEU A 22 2.62 -24.03 -4.41
CA LEU A 22 3.84 -23.28 -4.63
C LEU A 22 4.93 -23.79 -3.67
N LYS A 23 6.10 -24.14 -4.19
CA LYS A 23 7.26 -24.49 -3.36
C LYS A 23 7.78 -23.27 -2.58
N ILE A 24 8.23 -23.48 -1.34
CA ILE A 24 8.92 -22.49 -0.52
C ILE A 24 10.40 -22.57 -0.86
N SER A 25 10.87 -21.64 -1.67
CA SER A 25 12.29 -21.50 -2.06
C SER A 25 12.98 -20.32 -1.38
N SER A 26 12.27 -19.55 -0.56
CA SER A 26 12.82 -18.41 0.17
C SER A 26 12.03 -18.13 1.45
N ILE A 27 12.74 -17.71 2.50
CA ILE A 27 12.15 -17.26 3.78
C ILE A 27 12.01 -15.74 3.88
N SER A 28 12.23 -15.00 2.78
CA SER A 28 12.03 -13.55 2.77
C SER A 28 10.57 -13.18 3.05
N HIS A 29 10.33 -12.07 3.75
CA HIS A 29 8.97 -11.60 4.07
C HIS A 29 8.07 -11.46 2.84
N GLU A 30 8.61 -10.91 1.74
CA GLU A 30 7.83 -10.73 0.52
C GLU A 30 7.43 -12.07 -0.10
N PHE A 31 8.36 -13.03 -0.13
CA PHE A 31 8.09 -14.36 -0.62
C PHE A 31 7.06 -15.06 0.26
N LEU A 32 7.24 -15.09 1.57
CA LEU A 32 6.31 -15.75 2.50
C LEU A 32 4.92 -15.08 2.48
N ALA A 33 4.84 -13.75 2.35
CA ALA A 33 3.58 -13.04 2.22
C ALA A 33 2.81 -13.43 0.93
N LYS A 34 3.53 -13.61 -0.19
CA LYS A 34 2.94 -14.11 -1.45
C LYS A 34 2.58 -15.60 -1.34
N TRP A 35 3.46 -16.41 -0.78
CA TRP A 35 3.26 -17.84 -0.60
C TRP A 35 2.03 -18.13 0.26
N LYS A 36 1.82 -17.41 1.38
CA LYS A 36 0.62 -17.53 2.23
C LYS A 36 -0.69 -17.22 1.51
N ILE A 37 -0.69 -16.37 0.47
CA ILE A 37 -1.88 -16.14 -0.35
C ILE A 37 -2.14 -17.37 -1.22
N LYS A 38 -1.12 -17.80 -1.98
CA LYS A 38 -1.24 -18.95 -2.88
C LYS A 38 -1.54 -20.25 -2.13
N ARG A 39 -1.01 -20.41 -0.92
CA ARG A 39 -1.31 -21.56 -0.06
C ARG A 39 -2.79 -21.61 0.30
N ARG A 40 -3.41 -20.46 0.63
CA ARG A 40 -4.86 -20.39 0.91
C ARG A 40 -5.71 -20.71 -0.32
N GLU A 41 -5.30 -20.25 -1.50
CA GLU A 41 -5.97 -20.56 -2.77
C GLU A 41 -5.89 -22.06 -3.05
N TYR A 42 -4.68 -22.64 -2.99
CA TYR A 42 -4.45 -24.08 -3.13
C TYR A 42 -5.30 -24.91 -2.16
N GLU A 43 -5.32 -24.56 -0.88
CA GLU A 43 -6.13 -25.30 0.10
C GLU A 43 -7.64 -25.13 -0.13
N ALA A 44 -8.10 -23.97 -0.64
CA ALA A 44 -9.49 -23.79 -1.02
C ALA A 44 -9.88 -24.71 -2.19
N ASP A 45 -8.99 -24.85 -3.18
CA ASP A 45 -9.16 -25.76 -4.31
C ASP A 45 -9.15 -27.23 -3.86
N MET A 46 -8.25 -27.61 -2.95
CA MET A 46 -8.22 -28.96 -2.37
C MET A 46 -9.52 -29.26 -1.61
N ARG A 47 -10.03 -28.32 -0.81
CA ARG A 47 -11.34 -28.48 -0.14
C ARG A 47 -12.49 -28.58 -1.14
N ALA A 48 -12.45 -27.81 -2.23
CA ALA A 48 -13.47 -27.89 -3.29
C ALA A 48 -13.45 -29.25 -4.01
N ARG A 49 -12.27 -29.76 -4.33
CA ARG A 49 -12.09 -31.11 -4.89
C ARG A 49 -12.66 -32.17 -3.95
N CYS A 50 -12.28 -32.15 -2.67
CA CYS A 50 -12.74 -33.14 -1.69
C CYS A 50 -14.28 -33.17 -1.57
N ARG A 51 -14.96 -32.01 -1.70
CA ARG A 51 -16.43 -31.96 -1.73
C ARG A 51 -17.05 -32.67 -2.94
N VAL A 52 -16.34 -32.72 -4.07
CA VAL A 52 -16.82 -33.35 -5.32
C VAL A 52 -16.44 -34.82 -5.38
N SER A 53 -15.21 -35.17 -4.98
CA SER A 53 -14.68 -36.54 -5.06
C SER A 53 -15.03 -37.40 -3.85
N GLY A 54 -15.32 -36.80 -2.69
CA GLY A 54 -15.46 -37.50 -1.41
C GLY A 54 -14.12 -37.90 -0.78
N GLU A 55 -12.99 -37.46 -1.34
CA GLU A 55 -11.66 -37.72 -0.76
C GLU A 55 -11.47 -37.02 0.59
N ASN A 56 -10.63 -37.59 1.46
CA ASN A 56 -10.25 -36.95 2.71
C ASN A 56 -9.26 -35.81 2.45
N TYR A 57 -9.58 -34.61 2.93
CA TYR A 57 -8.75 -33.42 2.80
C TYR A 57 -7.32 -33.62 3.32
N ASP A 58 -7.15 -34.28 4.47
CA ASP A 58 -5.84 -34.45 5.11
C ASP A 58 -4.91 -35.36 4.29
N VAL A 59 -5.47 -36.17 3.38
CA VAL A 59 -4.73 -37.05 2.48
C VAL A 59 -4.39 -36.32 1.17
N VAL A 60 -5.26 -35.42 0.72
CA VAL A 60 -5.13 -34.74 -0.58
C VAL A 60 -4.25 -33.49 -0.48
N VAL A 61 -4.25 -32.81 0.66
CA VAL A 61 -3.46 -31.60 0.86
C VAL A 61 -1.98 -31.96 1.03
N THR A 62 -1.12 -31.32 0.24
CA THR A 62 0.33 -31.45 0.40
C THR A 62 0.75 -30.74 1.70
N PRO A 63 1.47 -31.42 2.61
CA PRO A 63 2.02 -30.80 3.81
C PRO A 63 2.92 -29.59 3.49
N ILE A 64 3.05 -28.68 4.44
CA ILE A 64 4.00 -27.55 4.36
C ILE A 64 5.44 -28.06 4.33
N MET A 65 5.77 -29.09 5.10
CA MET A 65 7.09 -29.75 5.03
C MET A 65 7.45 -30.13 3.59
N GLU A 66 6.52 -30.78 2.89
CA GLU A 66 6.69 -31.15 1.48
C GLU A 66 6.62 -29.95 0.52
N SER A 67 6.12 -28.80 0.98
CA SER A 67 6.13 -27.57 0.21
C SER A 67 7.49 -26.87 0.25
N PHE A 68 8.39 -27.17 1.19
CA PHE A 68 9.74 -26.61 1.18
C PHE A 68 10.63 -27.22 0.09
N ASP A 69 11.62 -26.44 -0.33
CA ASP A 69 12.85 -26.99 -0.88
C ASP A 69 13.60 -27.78 0.23
N ALA A 70 14.11 -28.96 -0.09
CA ALA A 70 14.63 -29.89 0.91
C ALA A 70 15.85 -29.34 1.66
N GLU A 71 16.82 -28.78 0.94
CA GLU A 71 18.02 -28.18 1.54
C GLU A 71 17.67 -26.94 2.38
N LEU A 72 16.70 -26.15 1.90
CA LEU A 72 16.19 -25.01 2.64
C LEU A 72 15.46 -25.45 3.92
N LEU A 73 14.67 -26.53 3.89
CA LEU A 73 13.95 -27.02 5.07
C LEU A 73 14.91 -27.44 6.18
N ASP A 74 15.92 -28.24 5.84
CA ASP A 74 16.91 -28.70 6.81
C ASP A 74 17.65 -27.52 7.45
N THR A 75 18.14 -26.60 6.62
CA THR A 75 18.80 -25.37 7.07
C THR A 75 17.87 -24.50 7.93
N PHE A 76 16.60 -24.40 7.55
CA PHE A 76 15.62 -23.61 8.29
C PHE A 76 15.34 -24.21 9.66
N CYS A 77 15.08 -25.52 9.74
CA CYS A 77 14.83 -26.21 11.00
C CYS A 77 16.02 -26.12 11.94
N GLU A 78 17.24 -26.38 11.45
CA GLU A 78 18.47 -26.33 12.25
C GLU A 78 18.73 -24.91 12.77
N LEU A 79 18.78 -23.92 11.89
CA LEU A 79 19.22 -22.57 12.27
C LEU A 79 18.13 -21.75 12.96
N ARG A 80 16.86 -21.98 12.62
CA ARG A 80 15.74 -21.16 13.10
C ARG A 80 14.99 -21.80 14.27
N LEU A 81 14.72 -23.10 14.18
CA LEU A 81 13.97 -23.84 15.19
C LEU A 81 14.89 -24.57 16.18
N ASN A 82 16.20 -24.63 15.89
CA ASN A 82 17.19 -25.37 16.69
C ASN A 82 16.79 -26.84 16.88
N GLN A 83 16.32 -27.45 15.79
CA GLN A 83 15.79 -28.81 15.78
C GLN A 83 16.07 -29.49 14.43
N ALA A 84 16.24 -30.82 14.43
CA ALA A 84 16.34 -31.56 13.18
C ALA A 84 14.99 -31.58 12.45
N SER A 85 15.00 -31.56 11.11
CA SER A 85 13.77 -31.53 10.30
C SER A 85 12.80 -32.68 10.59
N VAL A 86 13.31 -33.84 11.01
CA VAL A 86 12.51 -35.02 11.42
C VAL A 86 11.70 -34.82 12.69
N ASP A 87 12.13 -33.93 13.59
CA ASP A 87 11.48 -33.68 14.88
C ASP A 87 10.54 -32.46 14.82
N VAL A 88 10.52 -31.75 13.69
CA VAL A 88 9.70 -30.57 13.47
C VAL A 88 8.30 -30.98 13.00
N THR A 89 7.28 -30.40 13.62
CA THR A 89 5.89 -30.62 13.23
C THR A 89 5.40 -29.55 12.24
N GLU A 90 4.36 -29.87 11.46
CA GLU A 90 3.64 -28.89 10.61
C GLU A 90 3.29 -27.62 11.39
N GLY A 91 2.77 -27.76 12.62
CA GLY A 91 2.36 -26.64 13.45
C GLY A 91 3.51 -25.68 13.79
N MET A 92 4.72 -26.21 14.01
CA MET A 92 5.90 -25.40 14.28
C MET A 92 6.34 -24.60 13.05
N LEU A 93 6.32 -25.21 11.87
CA LEU A 93 6.62 -24.51 10.61
C LEU A 93 5.58 -23.43 10.31
N ILE A 94 4.30 -23.72 10.52
CA ILE A 94 3.23 -22.72 10.38
C ILE A 94 3.52 -21.54 11.30
N ALA A 95 3.67 -21.80 12.60
CA ALA A 95 3.89 -20.75 13.59
C ALA A 95 5.10 -19.89 13.25
N GLU A 96 6.21 -20.49 12.80
CA GLU A 96 7.41 -19.73 12.46
C GLU A 96 7.24 -18.96 11.13
N ILE A 97 6.58 -19.52 10.12
CA ILE A 97 6.24 -18.79 8.89
C ILE A 97 5.34 -17.60 9.21
N GLU A 98 4.37 -17.77 10.11
CA GLU A 98 3.51 -16.68 10.57
C GLU A 98 4.30 -15.62 11.34
N HIS A 99 5.20 -16.05 12.22
CA HIS A 99 6.07 -15.16 12.97
C HIS A 99 6.96 -14.34 12.04
N ILE A 100 7.65 -14.98 11.09
CA ILE A 100 8.50 -14.28 10.13
C ILE A 100 7.64 -13.32 9.32
N ALA A 101 6.57 -13.77 8.66
CA ALA A 101 5.75 -12.91 7.82
C ALA A 101 5.07 -11.76 8.59
N GLY A 102 4.76 -11.96 9.88
CA GLY A 102 4.13 -10.96 10.75
C GLY A 102 5.10 -9.96 11.37
N SER A 103 6.37 -10.36 11.56
CA SER A 103 7.37 -9.51 12.22
C SER A 103 7.93 -8.43 11.31
N VAL A 104 8.46 -7.35 11.90
CA VAL A 104 9.15 -6.31 11.14
C VAL A 104 10.49 -6.85 10.63
N LYS A 105 10.81 -6.58 9.35
CA LYS A 105 12.08 -6.96 8.71
C LYS A 105 13.28 -6.56 9.56
N ASN A 106 14.24 -7.49 9.73
CA ASN A 106 15.48 -7.27 10.48
C ASN A 106 15.27 -6.75 11.92
N LYS A 107 14.10 -6.98 12.53
CA LYS A 107 13.69 -6.41 13.83
C LYS A 107 13.87 -4.88 13.90
N THR A 108 13.88 -4.21 12.74
CA THR A 108 14.18 -2.78 12.62
C THR A 108 13.02 -2.11 11.92
N LEU A 109 12.34 -1.22 12.62
CA LEU A 109 11.22 -0.47 12.05
C LEU A 109 11.72 0.40 10.89
N PRO A 110 11.28 0.17 9.64
CA PRO A 110 11.62 1.09 8.57
C PRO A 110 11.00 2.45 8.85
N ASP A 111 11.53 3.50 8.24
CA ASP A 111 10.81 4.78 8.22
C ASP A 111 9.52 4.61 7.41
N ILE A 112 8.43 4.35 8.13
CA ILE A 112 7.10 4.09 7.59
C ILE A 112 6.64 5.27 6.71
N LYS A 113 7.03 6.50 7.06
CA LYS A 113 6.64 7.68 6.29
C LYS A 113 7.25 7.63 4.90
N THR A 114 8.57 7.44 4.79
CA THR A 114 9.26 7.41 3.50
C THR A 114 8.91 6.17 2.70
N LEU A 115 8.76 5.02 3.36
CA LEU A 115 8.30 3.79 2.72
C LEU A 115 6.98 3.99 1.96
N PHE A 116 5.97 4.56 2.62
CA PHE A 116 4.67 4.79 2.00
C PHE A 116 4.74 5.87 0.91
N MET A 117 5.46 6.96 1.13
CA MET A 117 5.60 8.01 0.12
C MET A 117 6.28 7.51 -1.17
N ASN A 118 7.20 6.56 -1.05
CA ASN A 118 7.93 6.02 -2.20
C ASN A 118 7.13 4.93 -2.93
N SER A 119 6.50 4.03 -2.17
CA SER A 119 5.89 2.81 -2.70
C SER A 119 4.39 2.91 -3.01
N LEU A 120 3.65 3.79 -2.33
CA LEU A 120 2.19 3.88 -2.46
C LEU A 120 1.80 5.03 -3.39
N ARG A 121 1.14 4.71 -4.51
CA ARG A 121 0.71 5.71 -5.51
C ARG A 121 -0.68 5.41 -6.05
N LEU A 122 -1.48 6.45 -6.24
CA LEU A 122 -2.78 6.35 -6.91
C LEU A 122 -2.56 6.22 -8.41
N ASN A 123 -3.11 5.18 -9.03
CA ASN A 123 -2.89 4.90 -10.45
C ASN A 123 -3.73 5.82 -11.36
N MET A 124 -3.20 6.97 -11.75
CA MET A 124 -3.93 7.93 -12.60
C MET A 124 -4.16 7.47 -14.05
N THR A 125 -3.62 6.33 -14.49
CA THR A 125 -3.91 5.78 -15.82
C THR A 125 -5.24 5.05 -15.86
N GLU A 126 -5.73 4.56 -14.71
CA GLU A 126 -7.05 3.96 -14.61
C GLU A 126 -8.12 5.06 -14.64
N SER A 127 -9.09 4.86 -15.54
CA SER A 127 -10.18 5.80 -15.81
C SER A 127 -11.37 5.60 -14.87
N ASP A 128 -11.60 4.37 -14.41
CA ASP A 128 -12.58 4.09 -13.37
C ASP A 128 -12.03 4.56 -12.02
N VAL A 129 -12.57 5.67 -11.53
CA VAL A 129 -12.16 6.29 -10.26
C VAL A 129 -12.33 5.33 -9.07
N TYR A 130 -13.40 4.53 -9.05
CA TYR A 130 -13.66 3.62 -7.95
C TYR A 130 -12.63 2.49 -7.93
N ALA A 131 -12.40 1.84 -9.07
CA ALA A 131 -11.39 0.80 -9.21
C ALA A 131 -9.99 1.32 -8.84
N ARG A 132 -9.63 2.51 -9.35
CA ARG A 132 -8.37 3.21 -9.04
C ARG A 132 -8.14 3.41 -7.54
N VAL A 133 -9.16 3.85 -6.81
CA VAL A 133 -9.06 4.06 -5.36
C VAL A 133 -9.06 2.73 -4.61
N LEU A 134 -9.79 1.72 -5.07
CA LEU A 134 -9.79 0.40 -4.46
C LEU A 134 -8.40 -0.27 -4.57
N ASP A 135 -7.79 -0.20 -5.75
CA ASP A 135 -6.44 -0.68 -6.00
C ASP A 135 -5.42 0.02 -5.11
N TYR A 136 -5.56 1.34 -4.92
CA TYR A 136 -4.72 2.10 -4.00
C TYR A 136 -4.77 1.58 -2.56
N PHE A 137 -5.96 1.29 -2.04
CA PHE A 137 -6.10 0.70 -0.70
C PHE A 137 -5.56 -0.74 -0.65
N ASN A 138 -5.74 -1.51 -1.73
CA ASN A 138 -5.18 -2.86 -1.85
C ASN A 138 -3.63 -2.83 -1.84
N GLU A 139 -3.01 -1.91 -2.58
CA GLU A 139 -1.55 -1.70 -2.59
C GLU A 139 -1.03 -1.30 -1.21
N CYS A 140 -1.75 -0.44 -0.47
CA CYS A 140 -1.42 -0.18 0.93
C CYS A 140 -1.39 -1.48 1.75
N GLY A 141 -2.38 -2.35 1.60
CA GLY A 141 -2.41 -3.65 2.27
C GLY A 141 -1.24 -4.58 1.87
N LYS A 142 -0.83 -4.56 0.60
CA LYS A 142 0.34 -5.31 0.11
C LYS A 142 1.63 -4.79 0.72
N ILE A 143 1.83 -3.47 0.77
CA ILE A 143 3.01 -2.83 1.38
C ILE A 143 3.11 -3.18 2.87
N VAL A 144 1.99 -3.11 3.61
CA VAL A 144 1.96 -3.46 5.03
C VAL A 144 2.39 -4.92 5.25
N ARG A 145 1.79 -5.86 4.49
CA ARG A 145 2.12 -7.29 4.62
C ARG A 145 3.55 -7.60 4.20
N ALA A 146 4.01 -7.05 3.08
CA ALA A 146 5.36 -7.30 2.56
C ALA A 146 6.49 -6.77 3.46
N ASN A 147 6.17 -5.90 4.41
CA ASN A 147 7.12 -5.34 5.38
C ASN A 147 6.84 -5.77 6.83
N GLY A 148 5.86 -6.65 7.05
CA GLY A 148 5.48 -7.11 8.38
C GLY A 148 5.05 -5.99 9.32
N LEU A 149 4.33 -5.00 8.78
CA LEU A 149 3.84 -3.84 9.53
C LEU A 149 2.39 -4.02 10.00
N MET A 150 1.85 -5.24 9.95
CA MET A 150 0.43 -5.50 10.25
C MET A 150 0.07 -4.99 11.65
N GLU A 151 0.87 -5.36 12.65
CA GLU A 151 0.68 -4.94 14.04
C GLU A 151 0.85 -3.44 14.25
N CYS A 152 1.65 -2.75 13.44
CA CYS A 152 1.81 -1.28 13.54
C CYS A 152 0.53 -0.51 13.21
N PHE A 153 -0.44 -1.15 12.54
CA PHE A 153 -1.68 -0.53 12.09
C PHE A 153 -2.93 -1.14 12.74
N THR A 154 -2.79 -1.93 13.81
CA THR A 154 -3.91 -2.42 14.63
C THR A 154 -4.27 -1.43 15.73
N GLY A 155 -5.47 -1.56 16.29
CA GLY A 155 -5.98 -0.67 17.33
C GLY A 155 -6.28 0.76 16.84
N ASN A 156 -6.79 1.60 17.73
CA ASN A 156 -7.28 2.93 17.37
C ASN A 156 -6.18 3.85 16.81
N ASP A 157 -5.00 3.83 17.42
CA ASP A 157 -3.87 4.67 16.98
C ASP A 157 -3.23 4.15 15.71
N GLY A 158 -3.09 2.83 15.56
CA GLY A 158 -2.60 2.21 14.34
C GLY A 158 -3.52 2.49 13.15
N VAL A 159 -4.84 2.36 13.32
CA VAL A 159 -5.80 2.69 12.27
C VAL A 159 -5.75 4.18 11.91
N ARG A 160 -5.61 5.07 12.90
CA ARG A 160 -5.43 6.50 12.66
C ARG A 160 -4.17 6.79 11.84
N GLU A 161 -3.06 6.16 12.20
CA GLU A 161 -1.79 6.35 11.51
C GLU A 161 -1.85 5.77 10.09
N LYS A 162 -2.56 4.65 9.87
CA LYS A 162 -2.85 4.10 8.54
C LYS A 162 -3.61 5.10 7.67
N CYS A 163 -4.71 5.65 8.17
CA CYS A 163 -5.50 6.67 7.46
C CYS A 163 -4.65 7.89 7.12
N LYS A 164 -3.80 8.34 8.05
CA LYS A 164 -2.86 9.44 7.81
C LYS A 164 -1.82 9.12 6.74
N ARG A 165 -1.28 7.89 6.70
CA ARG A 165 -0.33 7.45 5.65
C ARG A 165 -0.99 7.40 4.27
N LEU A 166 -2.23 6.90 4.18
CA LEU A 166 -3.04 6.92 2.96
C LEU A 166 -3.21 8.35 2.47
N VAL A 167 -3.73 9.28 3.29
CA VAL A 167 -3.90 10.68 2.88
C VAL A 167 -2.57 11.34 2.50
N ALA A 168 -1.50 11.08 3.25
CA ALA A 168 -0.19 11.67 3.00
C ALA A 168 0.44 11.21 1.68
N SER A 169 0.08 10.02 1.18
CA SER A 169 0.65 9.42 -0.03
C SER A 169 -0.27 9.58 -1.25
N LEU A 170 -1.37 10.34 -1.11
CA LEU A 170 -2.26 10.64 -2.23
C LEU A 170 -1.58 11.54 -3.27
N HIS A 171 -1.86 11.22 -4.53
CA HIS A 171 -1.59 12.04 -5.69
C HIS A 171 -2.85 12.09 -6.56
N PRO A 172 -3.10 13.19 -7.30
CA PRO A 172 -2.32 14.43 -7.37
C PRO A 172 -2.37 15.27 -6.08
N ALA A 173 -1.49 16.27 -5.97
CA ALA A 173 -1.35 17.10 -4.77
C ALA A 173 -2.63 17.89 -4.42
N THR A 174 -3.43 18.24 -5.42
CA THR A 174 -4.72 18.91 -5.26
C THR A 174 -5.72 18.02 -4.53
N LEU A 175 -5.89 16.77 -4.98
CA LEU A 175 -6.75 15.77 -4.34
C LEU A 175 -6.30 15.52 -2.89
N LYS A 176 -4.99 15.35 -2.68
CA LYS A 176 -4.41 15.20 -1.34
C LYS A 176 -4.75 16.36 -0.41
N ALA A 177 -4.59 17.60 -0.88
CA ALA A 177 -4.87 18.79 -0.08
C ALA A 177 -6.35 18.86 0.31
N GLU A 178 -7.26 18.58 -0.63
CA GLU A 178 -8.70 18.60 -0.39
C GLU A 178 -9.15 17.50 0.59
N VAL A 179 -8.70 16.26 0.38
CA VAL A 179 -9.02 15.14 1.30
C VAL A 179 -8.47 15.44 2.69
N LYS A 180 -7.25 15.96 2.81
CA LYS A 180 -6.67 16.36 4.10
C LYS A 180 -7.49 17.43 4.82
N GLN A 181 -8.01 18.42 4.08
CA GLN A 181 -8.89 19.45 4.62
C GLN A 181 -10.23 18.85 5.08
N CYS A 182 -10.81 17.96 4.27
CA CYS A 182 -12.06 17.28 4.60
C CYS A 182 -11.93 16.47 5.88
N VAL A 183 -10.91 15.61 5.99
CA VAL A 183 -10.64 14.81 7.18
C VAL A 183 -10.43 15.70 8.42
N ARG A 184 -9.83 16.88 8.26
CA ARG A 184 -9.56 17.78 9.39
C ARG A 184 -10.82 18.50 9.90
N PHE A 185 -11.72 18.91 9.01
CA PHE A 185 -12.78 19.86 9.37
C PHE A 185 -14.21 19.33 9.18
N THR A 186 -14.49 18.56 8.12
CA THR A 186 -15.86 18.17 7.74
C THR A 186 -16.15 16.68 7.92
N HIS A 187 -15.17 15.82 7.66
CA HIS A 187 -15.29 14.36 7.69
C HIS A 187 -14.32 13.75 8.73
N LYS A 188 -14.34 14.29 9.96
CA LYS A 188 -13.44 13.87 11.05
C LYS A 188 -13.40 12.36 11.30
N PRO A 189 -14.51 11.60 11.23
CA PRO A 189 -14.49 10.15 11.42
C PRO A 189 -13.58 9.39 10.44
N ALA A 190 -13.38 9.91 9.21
CA ALA A 190 -12.48 9.31 8.22
C ALA A 190 -11.01 9.30 8.67
N ALA A 191 -10.63 10.07 9.69
CA ALA A 191 -9.29 10.02 10.28
C ALA A 191 -9.01 8.68 10.99
N THR A 192 -10.04 7.96 11.41
CA THR A 192 -9.94 6.71 12.19
C THR A 192 -10.78 5.57 11.61
N ASP A 193 -11.42 5.79 10.47
CA ASP A 193 -12.21 4.79 9.76
C ASP A 193 -11.74 4.70 8.30
N PRO A 194 -11.03 3.62 7.93
CA PRO A 194 -10.56 3.41 6.56
C PRO A 194 -11.68 3.33 5.52
N ARG A 195 -12.89 2.89 5.91
CA ARG A 195 -14.04 2.81 5.00
C ARG A 195 -14.57 4.20 4.69
N LEU A 196 -14.78 5.02 5.71
CA LEU A 196 -15.20 6.42 5.51
C LEU A 196 -14.13 7.22 4.74
N LEU A 197 -12.86 6.92 4.97
CA LEU A 197 -11.78 7.52 4.19
C LEU A 197 -11.82 7.08 2.72
N PHE A 198 -12.06 5.79 2.45
CA PHE A 198 -12.22 5.28 1.10
C PHE A 198 -13.37 5.99 0.36
N GLU A 199 -14.54 6.06 0.96
CA GLU A 199 -15.72 6.74 0.40
C GLU A 199 -15.44 8.22 0.11
N LEU A 200 -14.80 8.93 1.04
CA LEU A 200 -14.40 10.33 0.86
C LEU A 200 -13.42 10.52 -0.31
N ILE A 201 -12.41 9.64 -0.44
CA ILE A 201 -11.44 9.73 -1.53
C ILE A 201 -12.11 9.47 -2.88
N VAL A 202 -13.00 8.48 -2.96
CA VAL A 202 -13.79 8.19 -4.17
C VAL A 202 -14.61 9.41 -4.57
N GLU A 203 -15.34 10.03 -3.62
CA GLU A 203 -16.15 11.23 -3.87
C GLU A 203 -15.30 12.37 -4.45
N LYS A 204 -14.20 12.73 -3.77
CA LYS A 204 -13.36 13.86 -4.19
C LYS A 204 -12.60 13.58 -5.48
N ALA A 205 -12.10 12.36 -5.67
CA ALA A 205 -11.46 11.97 -6.92
C ALA A 205 -12.43 11.98 -8.10
N THR A 206 -13.70 11.62 -7.88
CA THR A 206 -14.74 11.65 -8.92
C THR A 206 -15.06 13.09 -9.31
N GLU A 207 -15.14 14.01 -8.36
CA GLU A 207 -15.35 15.42 -8.65
C GLU A 207 -14.17 16.02 -9.43
N HIS A 208 -12.92 15.70 -9.05
CA HIS A 208 -11.73 16.12 -9.82
C HIS A 208 -11.76 15.59 -11.25
N GLU A 209 -12.12 14.33 -11.44
CA GLU A 209 -12.23 13.72 -12.77
C GLU A 209 -13.29 14.44 -13.61
N ARG A 210 -14.48 14.70 -13.05
CA ARG A 210 -15.55 15.45 -13.74
C ARG A 210 -15.11 16.85 -14.15
N GLN A 211 -14.42 17.56 -13.26
CA GLN A 211 -13.88 18.90 -13.54
C GLN A 211 -12.85 18.87 -14.67
N TYR A 212 -11.95 17.88 -14.64
CA TYR A 212 -10.95 17.68 -15.68
C TYR A 212 -11.59 17.41 -17.05
N GLN A 213 -12.58 16.51 -17.11
CA GLN A 213 -13.30 16.22 -18.36
C GLN A 213 -14.07 17.44 -18.88
N ARG A 214 -14.74 18.22 -18.01
CA ARG A 214 -15.41 19.47 -18.41
C ARG A 214 -14.44 20.47 -19.03
N LEU A 215 -13.25 20.64 -18.44
CA LEU A 215 -12.23 21.55 -18.96
C LEU A 215 -11.69 21.06 -20.31
N LYS A 216 -11.48 19.75 -20.45
CA LYS A 216 -11.02 19.13 -21.70
C LYS A 216 -12.02 19.32 -22.84
N THR A 217 -13.32 19.14 -22.58
CA THR A 217 -14.38 19.35 -23.58
C THR A 217 -14.49 20.82 -24.00
N LYS A 218 -14.37 21.77 -23.06
CA LYS A 218 -14.37 23.20 -23.39
C LYS A 218 -13.23 23.59 -24.33
N ARG A 219 -12.01 23.12 -24.05
CA ARG A 219 -10.84 23.36 -24.91
C ARG A 219 -10.97 22.74 -26.30
N ARG A 220 -11.62 21.59 -26.41
CA ARG A 220 -11.88 20.94 -27.71
C ARG A 220 -12.91 21.70 -28.55
N ASN A 221 -13.83 22.40 -27.90
CA ASN A 221 -14.93 23.12 -28.55
C ASN A 221 -14.64 24.63 -28.71
N GLU A 222 -13.45 25.11 -28.34
CA GLU A 222 -13.02 26.49 -28.63
C GLU A 222 -12.55 26.60 -30.09
N PRO A 223 -13.15 27.50 -30.91
CA PRO A 223 -12.66 27.76 -32.25
C PRO A 223 -11.30 28.44 -32.21
N GLU A 224 -10.35 27.99 -33.04
CA GLU A 224 -9.07 28.67 -33.29
C GLU A 224 -9.31 30.06 -33.92
N SER A 225 -9.58 31.06 -33.08
CA SER A 225 -9.81 32.44 -33.50
C SER A 225 -9.25 33.41 -32.47
N ASN A 226 -7.92 33.44 -32.33
CA ASN A 226 -7.13 34.66 -32.15
C ASN A 226 -5.65 34.29 -31.89
N LYS A 227 -4.96 33.86 -32.94
CA LYS A 227 -3.51 34.02 -33.05
C LYS A 227 -3.21 34.91 -34.24
N ASP A 228 -3.73 36.13 -34.25
CA ASP A 228 -3.16 37.19 -35.07
C ASP A 228 -3.48 38.57 -34.50
N LYS A 229 -2.42 39.39 -34.40
CA LYS A 229 -2.36 40.80 -33.98
C LYS A 229 -2.47 40.97 -32.46
N VAL A 230 -1.40 41.30 -31.74
CA VAL A 230 -0.66 42.57 -31.83
C VAL A 230 0.83 42.35 -31.53
N LYS A 231 1.68 42.42 -32.57
CA LYS A 231 3.09 42.81 -32.43
C LYS A 231 3.14 44.33 -32.55
N VAL A 232 3.11 45.05 -31.43
CA VAL A 232 3.60 46.42 -31.36
C VAL A 232 4.93 46.37 -30.62
N LYS A 233 6.00 46.56 -31.39
CA LYS A 233 7.34 46.83 -30.89
C LYS A 233 7.31 48.18 -30.15
N SER A 234 7.63 48.19 -28.86
CA SER A 234 8.13 49.38 -28.18
C SER A 234 9.53 49.09 -27.66
N LYS A 235 10.53 49.78 -28.25
CA LYS A 235 11.88 49.90 -27.71
C LYS A 235 11.82 50.64 -26.36
N PRO A 236 12.68 50.33 -25.38
CA PRO A 236 12.94 51.25 -24.29
C PRO A 236 14.03 52.24 -24.74
N GLU A 237 13.66 53.51 -24.90
CA GLU A 237 14.62 54.62 -24.94
C GLU A 237 15.20 54.84 -23.54
N ARG A 238 16.53 54.96 -23.51
CA ARG A 238 17.29 55.35 -22.33
C ARG A 238 17.01 56.82 -22.04
N PHE A 239 16.59 57.13 -20.82
CA PHE A 239 16.75 58.47 -20.25
C PHE A 239 17.62 58.35 -19.00
N THR A 240 18.82 58.90 -19.11
CA THR A 240 19.75 59.14 -18.00
C THR A 240 19.47 60.53 -17.45
N ASP A 241 19.29 60.67 -16.14
CA ASP A 241 19.97 61.76 -15.43
C ASP A 241 20.24 61.40 -13.97
N ASN A 242 21.33 61.94 -13.46
CA ASN A 242 22.14 61.44 -12.37
C ASN A 242 22.45 62.62 -11.45
N THR A 243 21.91 62.63 -10.22
CA THR A 243 22.38 63.55 -9.17
C THR A 243 22.58 62.82 -7.83
N LYS A 244 23.82 62.38 -7.63
CA LYS A 244 24.68 62.25 -6.42
C LYS A 244 24.03 62.68 -5.06
N LYS A 245 23.83 61.77 -4.07
CA LYS A 245 24.68 61.37 -2.88
C LYS A 245 24.97 62.49 -1.83
N PRO A 246 25.32 62.25 -0.52
CA PRO A 246 25.34 61.02 0.33
C PRO A 246 24.93 61.18 1.85
N TRP A 247 24.66 60.03 2.51
CA TRP A 247 24.95 59.54 3.90
C TRP A 247 24.96 60.42 5.18
N ARG A 248 24.30 59.93 6.25
CA ARG A 248 24.85 59.82 7.62
C ARG A 248 24.05 58.85 8.53
N THR A 249 24.77 57.95 9.20
CA THR A 249 24.37 57.21 10.41
C THR A 249 24.71 58.03 11.67
N PRO A 250 24.18 57.65 12.83
CA PRO A 250 24.92 57.81 14.09
C PRO A 250 25.11 56.46 14.80
N THR A 251 26.38 56.18 15.10
CA THR A 251 26.90 55.24 16.10
C THR A 251 26.69 55.78 17.52
N GLY A 252 26.67 54.88 18.50
CA GLY A 252 26.71 55.21 19.93
C GLY A 252 26.80 53.94 20.78
N ASP A 253 28.01 53.41 20.91
CA ASP A 253 28.40 52.37 21.87
C ASP A 253 28.48 52.95 23.29
N THR A 254 28.15 52.18 24.33
CA THR A 254 28.85 52.22 25.63
C THR A 254 28.76 50.87 26.34
N GLU A 255 29.90 50.49 26.91
CA GLU A 255 30.34 49.19 27.42
C GLU A 255 30.06 48.93 28.93
N TRP A 256 30.11 47.63 29.27
CA TRP A 256 30.46 46.88 30.52
C TRP A 256 30.05 47.33 31.94
N SER A 257 29.49 46.38 32.71
CA SER A 257 30.08 45.92 33.99
C SER A 257 29.42 44.64 34.54
N THR A 258 30.26 43.74 35.03
CA THR A 258 29.98 42.55 35.86
C THR A 258 29.77 42.91 37.33
N ALA A 259 28.87 42.23 38.05
CA ALA A 259 28.97 42.05 39.50
C ALA A 259 28.19 40.83 40.01
N THR A 260 28.85 40.04 40.85
CA THR A 260 28.41 38.87 41.62
C THR A 260 27.92 39.29 43.02
N ALA A 261 26.85 38.69 43.57
CA ALA A 261 26.61 38.46 45.01
C ALA A 261 25.30 37.62 45.18
N VAL A 262 25.34 36.37 45.66
CA VAL A 262 25.28 35.86 47.06
C VAL A 262 23.85 35.79 47.66
N LEU A 263 23.57 34.59 48.21
CA LEU A 263 22.38 34.05 48.89
C LEU A 263 21.82 34.90 50.06
N PRO A 264 20.60 34.60 50.55
CA PRO A 264 20.37 33.53 51.54
C PRO A 264 19.64 32.30 50.99
#